data_AF-A0A1V5H406-F1
#
_entry.id   AF-A0A1V5H406-F1
#
_cell.length_a   1.000
_cell.length_b   1.000
_cell.length_c   1.000
_cell.angle_alpha   90.00
_cell.angle_beta   90.00
_cell.angle_gamma   90.00
#
_symmetry.space_group_name_H-M   'P 1'
#
loop_
_entity.id
_entity.type
_entity.pdbx_description
1 polymer ?
#
loop_
_entity_poly.entity_id
_entity_poly.type
_entity_poly.pdbx_seq_one_letter_code
_entity_poly.pdbx_strand_id
1 'polypeptide(L)'
;MIPADPRPFTLRELLWMADGAHRERWMRMGPLMALIANVNRDPRRCRPFRPEDFDPFAAKAGPEPVVLDRTTVGQLRRALGR
;
A
#
# COMPACT_ATOMS: atom_id res chain seq x y z
N MET A 1 -3.88 19.98 -9.64
CA MET A 1 -2.76 19.63 -10.53
C MET A 1 -2.20 20.94 -11.03
N ILE A 2 -0.99 21.31 -10.63
CA ILE A 2 -0.33 22.45 -11.26
C ILE A 2 0.17 21.92 -12.61
N PRO A 3 -0.26 22.48 -13.75
CA PRO A 3 0.37 22.18 -15.03
C PRO A 3 1.80 22.72 -14.95
N ALA A 4 2.77 21.87 -14.66
CA ALA A 4 4.17 22.23 -14.80
C ALA A 4 4.45 22.34 -16.30
N ASP A 5 4.95 23.48 -16.76
CA ASP A 5 5.52 23.58 -18.10
C ASP A 5 6.63 22.51 -18.22
N PRO A 6 6.55 21.57 -19.17
CA PRO A 6 7.53 20.50 -19.25
C PRO A 6 8.85 20.94 -19.91
N ARG A 7 8.86 22.08 -20.61
CA ARG A 7 10.02 22.55 -21.41
C ARG A 7 11.32 22.79 -20.63
N PRO A 8 11.33 23.31 -19.39
CA PRO A 8 12.57 23.54 -18.65
C PRO A 8 13.10 22.28 -17.94
N PHE A 9 12.40 21.14 -18.00
CA PHE A 9 12.74 19.94 -17.24
C PHE A 9 13.18 18.79 -18.14
N THR A 10 14.10 17.98 -17.63
CA THR A 10 14.47 16.70 -18.23
C THR A 10 13.37 15.66 -18.05
N LEU A 11 13.35 14.62 -18.90
CA LEU A 11 12.39 13.51 -18.78
C LEU A 11 12.42 12.86 -17.38
N ARG A 12 13.61 12.73 -16.78
CA ARG A 12 13.79 12.18 -15.44
C ARG A 12 13.09 13.03 -14.38
N GLU A 13 13.24 14.35 -14.45
CA GLU A 13 12.59 15.27 -13.52
C GLU A 13 11.08 15.24 -13.67
N LEU A 14 10.58 15.21 -14.92
CA LEU A 14 9.16 15.06 -15.19
C LEU A 14 8.58 13.76 -14.62
N LEU A 15 9.33 12.65 -14.70
CA LEU A 15 8.91 11.38 -14.11
C LEU A 15 8.79 11.47 -12.59
N TRP A 16 9.75 12.12 -11.92
CA TRP A 16 9.70 12.32 -10.47
C TRP A 16 8.54 13.22 -10.04
N MET A 17 8.31 14.31 -10.78
CA MET A 17 7.17 15.19 -10.52
C MET A 17 5.84 14.46 -10.72
N ALA A 18 5.73 13.64 -11.76
CA ALA A 18 4.54 12.83 -12.02
C ALA A 18 4.30 11.80 -10.91
N ASP A 19 5.34 11.08 -10.46
CA ASP A 19 5.23 10.12 -9.35
C ASP A 19 4.84 10.83 -8.05
N GLY A 20 5.51 11.94 -7.72
CA GLY A 20 5.18 12.75 -6.54
C GLY A 20 3.75 13.28 -6.56
N ALA A 21 3.28 13.79 -7.71
CA ALA A 21 1.90 14.26 -7.86
C ALA A 21 0.88 13.13 -7.75
N HIS A 22 1.22 11.92 -8.18
CA HIS A 22 0.35 10.77 -8.05
C HIS A 22 0.25 10.32 -6.59
N ARG A 23 1.39 10.21 -5.88
CA ARG A 23 1.44 9.90 -4.44
C ARG A 23 0.70 10.93 -3.60
N GLU A 24 0.91 12.21 -3.87
CA GLU A 24 0.27 13.31 -3.13
C GLU A 24 -1.26 13.26 -3.21
N ARG A 25 -1.82 12.89 -4.38
CA ARG A 25 -3.26 12.67 -4.53
C ARG A 25 -3.76 11.56 -3.61
N TRP A 26 -3.09 10.41 -3.56
CA TRP A 26 -3.51 9.28 -2.73
C TRP A 26 -3.30 9.55 -1.24
N MET A 27 -2.23 10.24 -0.85
CA MET A 27 -2.03 10.71 0.52
C MET A 27 -3.18 11.61 0.99
N ARG A 28 -3.76 12.41 0.09
CA ARG A 28 -4.90 13.28 0.40
C ARG A 28 -6.24 12.52 0.39
N MET A 29 -6.43 11.60 -0.54
CA MET A 29 -7.68 10.86 -0.72
C MET A 29 -7.85 9.69 0.26
N GLY A 30 -6.76 9.01 0.63
CA GLY A 30 -6.77 7.86 1.53
C GLY A 30 -7.46 8.14 2.87
N PRO A 31 -7.15 9.24 3.58
CA PRO A 31 -7.82 9.60 4.83
C PRO A 31 -9.32 9.84 4.67
N LEU A 32 -9.75 10.45 3.58
CA LEU A 32 -11.17 10.67 3.29
C LEU A 32 -11.90 9.36 3.03
N MET A 33 -11.31 8.47 2.23
CA MET A 33 -11.87 7.14 1.97
C MET A 33 -11.95 6.31 3.26
N ALA A 34 -10.89 6.33 4.07
CA ALA A 34 -10.88 5.66 5.37
C ALA A 34 -11.94 6.20 6.32
N LEU A 35 -12.14 7.53 6.37
CA LEU A 35 -13.20 8.13 7.17
C LEU A 35 -14.58 7.63 6.73
N ILE A 36 -14.89 7.73 5.44
CA ILE A 36 -16.18 7.29 4.89
C ILE A 36 -16.42 5.80 5.15
N ALA A 37 -15.41 4.97 4.90
CA ALA A 37 -15.50 3.52 5.13
C ALA A 37 -15.70 3.20 6.62
N ASN A 38 -14.98 3.87 7.51
CA ASN A 38 -15.11 3.64 8.96
C ASN A 38 -16.44 4.11 9.54
N VAL A 39 -17.03 5.19 9.01
CA VAL A 39 -18.37 5.64 9.41
C VAL A 39 -19.43 4.58 9.09
N ASN A 40 -19.25 3.84 7.98
CA ASN A 40 -20.20 2.84 7.51
C ASN A 40 -19.86 1.40 7.89
N ARG A 41 -18.75 1.15 8.60
CA ARG A 41 -18.33 -0.22 8.95
C ARG A 41 -19.10 -0.77 10.15
N ASP A 42 -19.32 -2.08 10.17
CA ASP A 42 -19.72 -2.80 11.37
C ASP A 42 -18.45 -3.16 12.20
N PRO A 43 -18.28 -2.62 13.42
CA PRO A 43 -17.11 -2.89 14.25
C PRO A 43 -16.92 -4.35 14.64
N ARG A 44 -17.97 -5.18 14.56
CA ARG A 44 -17.91 -6.61 14.92
C ARG A 44 -17.46 -7.50 13.76
N ARG A 45 -17.56 -6.99 12.52
CA ARG A 45 -17.27 -7.78 11.30
C ARG A 45 -15.89 -7.51 10.72
N CYS A 46 -15.37 -6.30 10.86
CA CYS A 46 -14.07 -5.96 10.31
C CYS A 46 -13.29 -4.97 11.19
N ARG A 47 -11.96 -5.05 11.07
CA ARG A 47 -11.04 -4.07 11.66
C ARG A 47 -11.31 -2.66 11.09
N PRO A 48 -10.90 -1.58 11.79
CA PRO A 48 -10.91 -0.25 11.21
C PRO A 48 -10.11 -0.20 9.91
N PHE A 49 -10.64 0.50 8.92
CA PHE A 49 -9.92 0.82 7.70
C PHE A 49 -8.89 1.92 7.98
N ARG A 50 -7.70 1.77 7.42
CA ARG A 50 -6.60 2.74 7.52
C ARG A 50 -6.45 3.46 6.18
N PRO A 51 -5.91 4.69 6.14
CA PRO A 51 -5.61 5.36 4.87
C PRO A 51 -4.76 4.50 3.93
N GLU A 52 -3.79 3.78 4.49
CA GLU A 52 -2.92 2.82 3.78
C GLU A 52 -3.67 1.69 3.05
N ASP A 53 -4.90 1.35 3.47
CA ASP A 53 -5.70 0.32 2.80
C ASP A 53 -6.19 0.78 1.41
N PHE A 54 -6.21 2.08 1.16
CA PHE A 54 -6.68 2.70 -0.09
C PHE A 54 -5.54 3.30 -0.94
N ASP A 55 -4.31 3.34 -0.41
CA ASP A 55 -3.17 3.93 -1.11
C ASP A 55 -2.39 2.87 -1.90
N PRO A 56 -2.32 2.94 -3.24
CA PRO A 56 -1.55 2.01 -4.06
C PRO A 56 -0.04 2.04 -3.79
N PHE A 57 0.47 3.14 -3.23
CA PHE A 57 1.88 3.37 -2.93
C PHE A 57 2.22 3.03 -1.49
N ALA A 58 1.22 2.70 -0.66
CA ALA A 58 1.48 2.19 0.67
C ALA A 58 2.25 0.88 0.55
N ALA A 59 3.32 0.76 1.34
CA ALA A 59 3.98 -0.51 1.53
C ALA A 59 2.95 -1.47 2.13
N LYS A 60 2.36 -2.33 1.29
CA LYS A 60 1.57 -3.44 1.80
C LYS A 60 2.53 -4.25 2.64
N ALA A 61 2.27 -4.30 3.95
CA ALA A 61 2.91 -5.30 4.78
C ALA A 61 2.63 -6.64 4.08
N GLY A 62 3.67 -7.21 3.47
CA GLY A 62 3.59 -8.59 3.02
C GLY A 62 3.21 -9.46 4.21
N PRO A 63 2.77 -10.71 3.97
CA PRO A 63 2.66 -11.67 5.07
C PRO A 63 3.94 -11.60 5.91
N GLU A 64 3.79 -11.59 7.25
CA GLU A 64 4.94 -11.51 8.14
C GLU A 64 6.03 -12.49 7.66
N PRO A 65 7.30 -12.05 7.59
CA PRO A 65 8.37 -12.91 7.12
C PRO A 65 8.36 -14.20 7.93
N VAL A 66 8.06 -15.32 7.26
CA VAL A 66 8.05 -16.62 7.92
C VAL A 66 9.49 -16.96 8.31
N VAL A 67 9.75 -17.05 9.61
CA VAL A 67 11.08 -17.44 10.11
C VAL A 67 11.36 -18.89 9.72
N LEU A 68 12.43 -19.08 8.94
CA LEU A 68 12.87 -20.40 8.50
C LEU A 68 13.72 -21.04 9.60
N ASP A 69 13.10 -21.87 10.42
CA ASP A 69 13.78 -22.74 11.37
C ASP A 69 13.53 -24.24 11.06
N ARG A 70 14.13 -25.13 11.85
CA ARG A 70 13.99 -26.59 11.65
C ARG A 70 12.53 -27.05 11.76
N THR A 71 11.73 -26.39 12.58
CA THR A 71 10.30 -26.67 12.77
C THR A 71 9.48 -26.25 11.56
N THR A 72 9.65 -25.03 11.07
CA THR A 72 9.01 -24.49 9.86
C THR A 72 9.39 -25.30 8.62
N VAL A 73 10.66 -25.65 8.46
CA VAL A 73 11.13 -26.50 7.36
C VAL A 73 10.53 -27.91 7.44
N GLY A 74 10.35 -28.46 8.64
CA GLY A 74 9.69 -29.75 8.84
C GLY A 74 8.20 -29.73 8.47
N GLN A 75 7.49 -28.64 8.76
CA GLN A 75 6.09 -28.46 8.33
C GLN A 75 5.99 -28.34 6.81
N LEU A 76 6.90 -27.60 6.18
CA LEU A 76 6.95 -27.46 4.72
C LEU A 76 7.21 -28.80 4.03
N ARG A 77 8.16 -29.60 4.53
CA ARG A 77 8.46 -30.93 3.98
C ARG A 77 7.25 -31.86 4.05
N ARG A 78 6.55 -31.89 5.19
CA ARG A 78 5.28 -32.63 5.34
C ARG A 78 4.22 -32.17 4.35
N ALA A 79 4.04 -30.86 4.16
CA ALA A 79 3.09 -30.33 3.20
C ALA A 79 3.43 -30.69 1.74
N LEU A 80 4.73 -30.84 1.43
CA LEU A 80 5.24 -31.23 0.12
C LEU A 80 5.35 -32.76 -0.07
N GLY A 81 4.91 -33.57 0.89
CA GLY A 81 4.92 -35.04 0.81
C GLY A 81 6.33 -35.65 0.77
N ARG A 82 7.34 -34.97 1.34
CA ARG A 82 8.73 -35.44 1.43
C ARG A 82 9.18 -35.64 2.87
#